data_AF-A0A2V9CQA0-F1
#
_entry.id   AF-A0A2V9CQA0-F1
#
_cell.length_a   1.000
_cell.length_b   1.000
_cell.length_c   1.000
_cell.angle_alpha   90.00
_cell.angle_beta   90.00
_cell.angle_gamma   90.00
#
_symmetry.space_group_name_H-M   'P 1'
#
loop_
_entity.id
_entity.type
_entity.pdbx_description
1 polymer ?
#
loop_
_entity_poly.entity_id
_entity_poly.type
_entity_poly.pdbx_seq_one_letter_code
_entity_poly.pdbx_strand_id
1 'polypeptide(L)' 'MAVHVVFCTKFRRRILSADCLTFLRTSLGEIAADIGCAMIEFGGESTTSTSCSAIGLLPV' A
#
# COMPACT_ATOMS: atom_id res chain seq x y z
N MET A 1 -12.46 -13.51 -3.81
CA MET A 1 -11.00 -13.75 -3.80
C MET A 1 -10.35 -12.49 -3.28
N ALA A 2 -9.50 -12.56 -2.25
CA ALA A 2 -8.72 -11.39 -1.80
C ALA A 2 -7.30 -11.47 -2.37
N VAL A 3 -6.76 -10.33 -2.80
CA VAL A 3 -5.41 -10.21 -3.36
C VAL A 3 -4.55 -9.46 -2.36
N HIS A 4 -3.43 -10.06 -1.95
CA HIS A 4 -2.46 -9.43 -1.06
C HIS A 4 -1.25 -8.98 -1.88
N VAL A 5 -1.13 -7.67 -2.10
CA VAL A 5 -0.06 -7.06 -2.88
C VAL A 5 1.00 -6.51 -1.93
N VAL A 6 2.24 -6.97 -2.08
CA VAL A 6 3.38 -6.46 -1.31
C VAL A 6 4.35 -5.78 -2.26
N PHE A 7 4.73 -4.54 -1.95
CA PHE A 7 5.73 -3.80 -2.70
C PHE A 7 6.82 -3.27 -1.78
N CYS A 8 8.02 -3.09 -2.33
CA CYS A 8 9.16 -2.53 -1.63
C CYS A 8 9.80 -1.40 -2.45
N THR A 9 10.45 -0.46 -1.78
CA THR A 9 11.15 0.64 -2.46
C THR A 9 12.38 0.13 -3.22
N LYS A 10 12.80 0.89 -4.24
CA LYS A 10 14.07 0.63 -4.94
C LYS A 10 15.22 0.61 -3.92
N PHE A 11 15.99 -0.48 -3.91
CA PHE A 11 17.06 -0.77 -2.94
C PHE A 11 16.58 -0.91 -1.47
N ARG A 12 15.29 -1.14 -1.22
CA ARG A 12 14.70 -1.21 0.13
C ARG A 12 15.10 -0.01 1.01
N ARG A 13 15.22 1.17 0.40
CA ARG A 13 15.51 2.42 1.10
C ARG A 13 14.39 2.71 2.09
N ARG A 14 14.77 3.02 3.33
CA ARG A 14 13.87 3.45 4.41
C ARG A 14 13.50 4.94 4.23
N ILE A 15 12.81 5.25 3.15
CA ILE A 15 12.40 6.62 2.78
C ILE A 15 10.87 6.81 2.84
N LEU A 16 10.12 5.79 3.24
CA LEU A 16 8.68 5.87 3.38
C LEU A 16 8.34 6.61 4.67
N SER A 17 8.26 7.94 4.59
CA SER A 17 7.73 8.78 5.67
C SER A 17 6.21 8.60 5.79
N ALA A 18 5.64 9.10 6.90
CA ALA A 18 4.18 9.10 7.10
C ALA A 18 3.44 9.84 5.96
N ASP A 19 4.00 10.93 5.45
CA ASP A 19 3.42 11.68 4.34
C ASP A 19 3.44 10.87 3.04
N CYS A 20 4.55 10.17 2.76
CA CYS A 20 4.64 9.27 1.60
C CYS A 20 3.66 8.11 1.70
N LEU A 21 3.49 7.53 2.90
CA LEU A 21 2.52 6.46 3.12
C LEU A 21 1.07 6.94 2.94
N THR A 22 0.77 8.16 3.38
CA THR A 22 -0.55 8.79 3.18
C THR A 22 -0.82 9.02 1.70
N PHE A 23 0.14 9.58 0.98
CA PHE A 23 0.05 9.75 -0.48
C PHE A 23 -0.16 8.42 -1.20
N LEU A 24 0.65 7.40 -0.87
CA LEU A 24 0.54 6.07 -1.45
C LEU A 24 -0.83 5.44 -1.18
N ARG A 25 -1.35 5.55 0.04
CA ARG A 25 -2.67 5.04 0.40
C ARG A 25 -3.77 5.65 -0.48
N THR A 26 -3.74 6.96 -0.68
CA THR A 26 -4.73 7.66 -1.51
C THR A 26 -4.63 7.23 -2.97
N SER A 27 -3.44 7.33 -3.57
CA SER A 27 -3.25 6.99 -4.98
C SER A 27 -3.55 5.52 -5.28
N LEU A 28 -3.15 4.59 -4.40
CA LEU A 28 -3.45 3.17 -4.58
C LEU A 28 -4.93 2.86 -4.38
N GLY A 29 -5.62 3.58 -3.51
CA GLY A 29 -7.07 3.48 -3.35
C GLY A 29 -7.82 3.94 -4.60
N GLU A 30 -7.39 5.04 -5.21
CA GLU A 30 -7.96 5.55 -6.48
C GLU A 30 -7.73 4.55 -7.62
N ILE A 31 -6.49 4.06 -7.79
CA ILE A 31 -6.16 3.06 -8.80
C ILE A 31 -6.95 1.75 -8.57
N ALA A 32 -7.09 1.33 -7.31
CA ALA A 32 -7.89 0.15 -6.99
C ALA A 32 -9.34 0.34 -7.40
N ALA A 33 -9.94 1.50 -7.09
CA ALA A 33 -11.31 1.82 -7.47
C ALA A 33 -11.51 1.83 -8.99
N ASP A 34 -10.55 2.39 -9.75
CA ASP A 34 -10.56 2.40 -11.22
C ASP A 34 -10.53 0.98 -11.82
N ILE A 35 -9.89 0.03 -11.13
CA ILE A 35 -9.79 -1.38 -11.53
C ILE A 35 -11.00 -2.20 -11.04
N GLY A 36 -11.94 -1.60 -10.30
CA GLY A 36 -13.07 -2.30 -9.68
C GLY A 36 -12.66 -3.13 -8.47
N CYS A 37 -11.64 -2.69 -7.74
CA CYS A 37 -11.19 -3.30 -6.49
C CYS A 37 -11.39 -2.34 -5.32
N ALA A 38 -11.86 -2.86 -4.19
CA ALA A 38 -11.88 -2.17 -2.91
C ALA A 38 -10.58 -2.48 -2.15
N MET A 39 -9.92 -1.43 -1.68
CA MET A 39 -8.78 -1.55 -0.76
C MET A 39 -9.30 -1.82 0.65
N ILE A 40 -9.05 -3.02 1.17
CA ILE A 40 -9.48 -3.44 2.51
C ILE A 40 -8.47 -2.97 3.56
N GLU A 41 -7.18 -3.16 3.28
CA GLU A 41 -6.12 -2.92 4.25
C GLU A 41 -4.92 -2.28 3.55
N PHE A 42 -4.35 -1.26 4.19
CA PHE A 42 -3.12 -0.61 3.75
C PHE A 42 -2.20 -0.47 4.97
N GLY A 43 -1.10 -1.22 4.97
CA GLY A 43 -0.14 -1.18 6.07
C GLY A 43 0.87 -2.32 6.02
N GLY A 44 2.12 -2.00 6.35
CA GLY A 44 3.17 -2.95 6.72
C GLY A 44 3.85 -2.42 7.98
N GLU A 45 4.11 -3.33 8.93
CA GLU A 45 4.72 -3.16 10.26
C GLU A 45 4.88 -1.73 10.80
N SER A 46 4.14 -1.43 11.89
CA SER A 46 4.01 -0.14 12.57
C SER A 46 5.26 0.33 13.31
N THR A 47 6.44 0.27 12.70
CA THR A 47 7.71 0.70 13.30
C THR A 47 8.49 1.59 12.34
N THR A 48 7.97 2.81 12.12
CA THR A 48 8.69 4.08 11.85
C THR A 48 9.76 4.08 10.72
N SER A 49 9.93 2.99 9.97
CA SER A 49 11.07 2.75 9.07
C SER A 49 10.87 1.52 8.17
N THR A 50 9.67 1.33 7.64
CA THR A 50 9.37 0.19 6.74
C THR A 50 9.84 0.48 5.32
N SER A 51 10.56 -0.45 4.71
CA SER A 51 10.93 -0.41 3.28
C SER A 51 9.93 -1.15 2.39
N CYS A 52 8.92 -1.78 2.99
CA CYS A 52 7.87 -2.55 2.33
C CYS A 52 6.51 -2.25 2.96
N SER A 53 5.49 -2.14 2.11
CA SER A 53 4.09 -1.96 2.50
C SER A 53 3.24 -3.03 1.82
N ALA A 54 2.19 -3.47 2.52
CA ALA A 54 1.23 -4.42 1.99
C ALA A 54 -0.14 -3.75 1.78
N ILE A 55 -0.84 -4.21 0.74
CA ILE A 55 -2.18 -3.79 0.38
C ILE A 55 -3.06 -5.04 0.23
N GLY A 56 -4.19 -5.07 0.95
CA GLY A 56 -5.25 -6.01 0.72
C GLY A 56 -6.29 -5.43 -0.24
N LEU A 57 -6.55 -6.13 -1.35
CA LEU A 57 -7.54 -5.76 -2.36
C LEU A 57 -8.63 -6.83 -2.47
N LEU A 58 -9.87 -6.41 -2.64
CA LEU A 58 -11.03 -7.26 -2.94
C LEU A 58 -11.70 -6.77 -4.22
N PRO A 59 -11.93 -7.62 -5.22
CA PRO A 59 -12.71 -7.25 -6.38
C PRO A 59 -14.16 -6.98 -5.97
N VAL A 60 -14.73 -5.90 -6.50
CA VAL A 60 -16.12 -5.43 -6.28
C VAL A 60 -16.92 -5.65 -7.55
#